data_AF-A0A2U3KYT5-F1
#
_entry.id   AF-A0A2U3KYT5-F1
#
_cell.length_a   1.000
_cell.length_b   1.000
_cell.length_c   1.000
_cell.angle_alpha   90.00
_cell.angle_beta   90.00
_cell.angle_gamma   90.00
#
_symmetry.space_group_name_H-M   'P 1'
#
loop_
_entity.id
_entity.type
_entity.pdbx_description
1 polymer ?
#
loop_
_entity_poly.entity_id
_entity_poly.type
_entity_poly.pdbx_seq_one_letter_code
_entity_poly.pdbx_strand_id
1 'polypeptide(L)' 'MTVIQLPDEQVEALTAKAAAQGLTLEDWLGKLAETEAPLSPQETASRILQLQKRVKPDPEGWTVHDYIHHDRP' A
#
# COMPACT_ATOMS: atom_id res chain seq x y z
N MET A 1 -0.96 -17.85 21.00
CA MET A 1 -2.23 -17.24 20.59
C MET A 1 -2.35 -15.92 21.33
N THR A 2 -2.32 -14.79 20.60
CA THR A 2 -2.48 -13.47 21.21
C THR A 2 -3.96 -13.10 21.14
N VAL A 3 -4.58 -12.88 22.29
CA VAL A 3 -5.99 -12.48 22.38
C VAL A 3 -6.05 -10.97 22.47
N ILE A 4 -6.67 -10.33 21.47
CA ILE A 4 -6.87 -8.88 21.44
C ILE A 4 -8.21 -8.60 22.11
N GLN A 5 -8.19 -7.86 23.22
CA GLN A 5 -9.40 -7.42 23.90
C GLN A 5 -9.80 -6.04 23.38
N LEU A 6 -11.01 -5.94 22.84
CA LEU A 6 -11.58 -4.71 22.30
C LEU A 6 -12.85 -4.35 23.10
N PRO A 7 -13.09 -3.07 23.40
CA PRO A 7 -14.38 -2.61 23.92
C PRO A 7 -15.52 -2.94 22.96
N ASP A 8 -16.71 -3.22 23.49
CA ASP A 8 -17.89 -3.59 22.68
C ASP A 8 -18.23 -2.57 21.60
N GLU A 9 -18.07 -1.26 21.86
CA GLU A 9 -18.33 -0.21 20.84
C GLU A 9 -17.44 -0.40 19.60
N GLN A 10 -16.20 -0.84 19.80
CA GLN A 10 -15.23 -1.02 18.73
C GLN A 10 -15.55 -2.30 17.95
N VAL A 11 -16.00 -3.33 18.65
CA VAL A 11 -16.47 -4.57 18.02
C VAL A 11 -17.67 -4.30 17.12
N GLU A 12 -18.63 -3.49 17.57
CA GLU A 12 -19.78 -3.10 16.73
C GLU A 12 -19.35 -2.30 15.50
N ALA A 13 -18.46 -1.31 15.68
CA ALA A 13 -17.95 -0.50 14.58
C ALA A 13 -17.20 -1.34 13.53
N LEU A 14 -16.38 -2.31 13.97
CA LEU A 14 -15.67 -3.22 13.07
C LEU A 14 -16.62 -4.21 12.39
N THR A 15 -17.61 -4.72 13.12
CA THR A 15 -18.64 -5.63 12.58
C THR A 15 -19.47 -4.93 11.50
N ALA A 16 -19.83 -3.66 11.70
CA ALA A 16 -20.52 -2.86 10.68
C ALA A 16 -19.68 -2.67 9.41
N LYS A 17 -18.36 -2.47 9.55
CA LYS A 17 -17.43 -2.38 8.41
C LYS A 17 -17.28 -3.69 7.64
N ALA A 18 -17.25 -4.82 8.36
CA ALA A 18 -17.24 -6.14 7.74
C ALA A 18 -18.55 -6.42 7.01
N ALA A 19 -19.68 -6.13 7.64
CA ALA A 19 -21.02 -6.30 7.07
C ALA A 19 -21.26 -5.43 5.83
N ALA A 20 -20.72 -4.21 5.80
CA ALA A 20 -20.75 -3.33 4.62
C ALA A 20 -20.05 -3.94 3.39
N GLN A 21 -19.15 -4.90 3.60
CA GLN A 21 -18.47 -5.66 2.55
C GLN A 21 -19.05 -7.07 2.36
N GLY A 22 -20.13 -7.42 3.07
CA GLY A 22 -20.76 -8.74 3.03
C GLY A 22 -19.92 -9.85 3.66
N LEU A 23 -18.97 -9.49 4.53
CA LEU A 23 -18.04 -10.43 5.18
C LEU A 23 -18.36 -10.57 6.66
N THR A 24 -17.96 -11.71 7.24
CA THR A 24 -17.90 -11.84 8.69
C THR A 24 -16.75 -11.00 9.24
N LEU A 25 -16.77 -10.66 10.53
CA LEU A 25 -15.69 -9.90 11.15
C LEU A 25 -14.33 -10.61 11.02
N GLU A 26 -14.31 -11.94 11.20
CA GLU A 26 -13.11 -12.77 11.10
C GLU A 26 -12.57 -12.81 9.67
N ASP A 27 -13.44 -13.02 8.67
CA ASP A 27 -13.05 -13.00 7.25
C ASP A 27 -12.54 -11.62 6.82
N TRP A 28 -13.20 -10.55 7.30
CA TRP A 28 -12.78 -9.19 6.99
C TRP A 28 -11.41 -8.86 7.61
N LEU A 29 -11.16 -9.26 8.86
CA LEU A 29 -9.86 -9.11 9.50
C LEU A 29 -8.78 -9.96 8.81
N GLY A 30 -9.10 -11.20 8.42
CA GLY A 30 -8.19 -12.07 7.68
C GLY A 30 -7.72 -11.42 6.38
N LYS A 31 -8.67 -10.89 5.60
CA LYS A 31 -8.39 -10.19 4.33
C LYS A 31 -7.58 -8.90 4.53
N LEU A 32 -7.81 -8.17 5.63
CA LEU A 32 -7.02 -7.00 5.98
C LEU A 32 -5.57 -7.40 6.28
N ALA A 33 -5.37 -8.46 7.05
CA ALA A 33 -4.04 -8.96 7.37
C ALA A 33 -3.28 -9.50 6.14
N GLU A 34 -3.97 -10.12 5.18
CA GLU A 34 -3.38 -10.53 3.90
C GLU A 34 -2.90 -9.33 3.07
N THR A 35 -3.58 -8.19 3.18
CA THR A 35 -3.19 -6.96 2.47
C THR A 35 -1.87 -6.39 2.99
N GLU A 36 -1.56 -6.61 4.27
CA GLU A 36 -0.31 -6.16 4.92
C GLU A 36 0.78 -7.23 4.96
N ALA A 37 0.54 -8.41 4.37
CA ALA A 37 1.56 -9.44 4.28
C ALA A 37 2.79 -8.87 3.55
N PRO A 38 4.01 -9.02 4.11
CA PRO A 38 5.21 -8.58 3.43
C PRO A 38 5.27 -9.31 2.08
N LEU A 39 5.28 -8.53 1.00
CA LEU A 39 5.44 -9.05 -0.35
C LEU A 39 6.62 -10.01 -0.36
N SER A 40 6.48 -11.15 -1.04
CA SER A 40 7.64 -12.01 -1.25
C SER A 40 8.76 -11.20 -1.91
N PRO A 41 10.04 -11.58 -1.73
CA PRO A 41 11.15 -10.89 -2.39
C PRO A 41 10.96 -10.74 -3.90
N GLN A 42 10.32 -11.73 -4.53
CA GLN A 42 10.01 -11.73 -5.96
C GLN A 42 8.92 -10.71 -6.34
N GLU A 43 7.85 -10.63 -5.55
CA GLU A 43 6.78 -9.64 -5.75
C GLU A 43 7.30 -8.22 -5.49
N THR A 44 8.15 -8.05 -4.48
CA THR A 44 8.82 -6.79 -4.17
C THR A 44 9.69 -6.33 -5.34
N ALA A 45 10.55 -7.21 -5.87
CA ALA A 45 11.38 -6.91 -7.04
C ALA A 45 10.53 -6.54 -8.27
N SER A 46 9.44 -7.27 -8.50
CA SER A 46 8.51 -7.00 -9.60
C SER A 46 7.83 -5.63 -9.44
N ARG A 47 7.46 -5.25 -8.22
CA ARG A 47 6.86 -3.96 -7.91
C ARG A 47 7.86 -2.82 -8.10
N ILE A 48 9.10 -2.99 -7.66
CA ILE A 48 10.18 -2.01 -7.86
C ILE A 48 10.41 -1.79 -9.36
N LEU A 49 10.48 -2.87 -10.15
CA LEU A 49 10.67 -2.77 -11.60
C LEU A 49 9.50 -2.05 -12.28
N GLN A 50 8.26 -2.29 -11.85
CA GLN A 50 7.10 -1.55 -12.38
C GLN A 50 7.15 -0.06 -12.05
N LEU A 51 7.60 0.30 -10.84
CA LEU A 51 7.77 1.70 -10.45
C LEU A 51 8.87 2.37 -11.28
N GLN A 52 10.01 1.70 -11.47
CA GLN A 52 11.11 2.19 -12.32
C GLN A 52 10.65 2.47 -13.75
N LYS A 53 9.75 1.67 -14.33
CA LYS A 53 9.19 1.93 -15.67
C LYS A 53 8.30 3.17 -15.75
N ARG A 54 7.67 3.57 -14.64
CA ARG A 54 6.76 4.73 -14.58
C ARG A 54 7.50 6.03 -14.34
N VAL A 55 8.67 5.96 -13.70
CA VAL A 55 9.55 7.12 -13.53
C VAL A 55 10.19 7.37 -14.90
N LYS A 56 9.91 8.54 -15.49
CA LYS A 56 10.60 8.97 -16.71
C LYS A 56 12.10 9.01 -16.37
N PRO A 57 12.96 8.32 -17.13
CA PRO A 57 14.39 8.38 -16.88
C PRO A 57 14.83 9.84 -16.98
N ASP A 58 15.76 10.21 -16.12
CA ASP A 58 16.48 11.47 -16.24
C ASP A 58 16.97 11.61 -17.69
N PRO A 59 16.77 12.77 -18.34
CA PRO A 59 17.17 12.92 -19.72
C PRO A 59 18.68 12.74 -19.84
N GLU A 60 19.10 11.91 -20.79
CA GLU A 60 20.51 11.58 -20.98
C GLU A 60 21.31 12.87 -21.24
N GLY A 61 22.34 13.11 -20.43
CA GLY A 61 23.21 14.28 -20.56
C GLY A 61 22.77 15.55 -19.82
N TRP A 62 21.68 15.53 -19.05
CA TRP A 62 21.30 16.68 -18.23
C TRP A 62 22.28 16.90 -17.07
N THR A 63 22.78 18.13 -16.97
CA THR A 63 23.55 18.62 -15.84
C THR A 63 22.63 19.25 -14.80
N VAL A 64 23.14 19.52 -13.60
CA VAL A 64 22.40 20.25 -12.55
C VAL A 64 21.83 21.57 -13.06
N HIS A 65 22.53 22.23 -13.99
CA HIS A 65 22.06 23.46 -14.63
C HIS A 65 20.77 23.22 -15.42
N ASP A 66 20.69 22.16 -16.21
CA ASP A 66 19.51 21.81 -17.01
C ASP A 66 18.26 21.60 -16.14
N TYR A 67 18.40 20.94 -14.97
CA TYR A 67 17.29 20.79 -14.01
C TYR A 67 16.81 22.12 -13.42
N ILE A 68 17.73 23.05 -13.14
CA ILE A 68 17.40 24.35 -12.54
C ILE A 68 16.67 25.26 -13.55
N HIS A 69 16.93 25.06 -14.84
CA HIS A 69 16.42 25.90 -15.92
C HIS A 69 15.25 25.29 -16.70
N HIS A 70 14.94 24.00 -16.54
CA HIS A 70 13.87 23.31 -17.29
C HIS A 70 12.47 23.92 -17.12
N ASP A 71 12.09 24.32 -15.90
CA ASP A 71 10.75 24.85 -15.58
C ASP A 71 10.72 26.38 -15.35
N ARG A 72 11.80 27.07 -15.74
CA ARG A 72 11.84 28.53 -15.73
C ARG A 72 11.14 29.06 -17.00
N PRO A 73 10.19 29.99 -16.90
CA PRO A 73 9.57 30.62 -18.07
C PRO A 73 10.57 31.49 -18.87
#